data_AF-A0A1B0FLK1-F1
#
_entry.id   AF-A0A1B0FLK1-F1
#
_cell.length_a   1.000
_cell.length_b   1.000
_cell.length_c   1.000
_cell.angle_alpha   90.00
_cell.angle_beta   90.00
_cell.angle_gamma   90.00
#
_symmetry.space_group_name_H-M   'P 1'
#
loop_
_entity.id
_entity.type
_entity.pdbx_description
1 polymer ?
#
loop_
_entity_poly.entity_id
_entity_poly.type
_entity_poly.pdbx_seq_one_letter_code
_entity_poly.pdbx_strand_id
1 'polypeptide(L)'
;MRSFTAPKHVFNFLEQITCFEMCSSQFASSLLCIAAYEKLILGFVRFPEETESESFFWEKVRDIHHETRCHALCFSPDTSLMIIPKNVTLCAAGSDFLLRIFRTDLENPDTVQTLKGHTNYVNEISWSNECEFLASVMVAEKKGAIHMYNVRSQQSVISVECPKIPLLTADWALNNYHIITALSGGEIVTFDMSRRPCSPTNVKPVHEDVGRYLRSSPSSEHVTASIGRPDITLKVFTANSTVPLIEATLKSCTGLSWHQRLPYVAAACDRKLCFWKVQTK
;
A
#
# COMPACT_ATOMS: atom_id res chain seq x y z
N MET A 1 -1.18 -26.13 17.40
CA MET A 1 0.09 -25.53 16.94
C MET A 1 -0.27 -24.58 15.81
N ARG A 2 -0.14 -23.25 15.98
CA ARG A 2 -0.49 -22.29 14.90
C ARG A 2 0.46 -22.56 13.72
N SER A 3 -0.06 -22.86 12.54
CA SER A 3 0.75 -23.12 11.35
C SER A 3 1.03 -21.80 10.64
N PHE A 4 2.28 -21.36 10.65
CA PHE A 4 2.68 -20.16 9.92
C PHE A 4 2.92 -20.46 8.44
N THR A 5 2.47 -19.58 7.57
CA THR A 5 2.65 -19.68 6.11
C THR A 5 3.99 -19.09 5.72
N ALA A 6 4.89 -19.92 5.20
CA ALA A 6 6.17 -19.45 4.66
C ALA A 6 5.97 -18.59 3.40
N PRO A 7 6.84 -17.58 3.15
CA PRO A 7 6.80 -16.82 1.91
C PRO A 7 7.09 -17.75 0.71
N LYS A 8 6.37 -17.53 -0.39
CA LYS A 8 6.55 -18.28 -1.63
C LYS A 8 7.81 -17.84 -2.37
N HIS A 9 8.07 -16.53 -2.38
CA HIS A 9 9.27 -15.93 -2.97
C HIS A 9 9.89 -14.94 -1.98
N VAL A 10 11.22 -14.89 -1.97
CA VAL A 10 11.98 -13.95 -1.15
C VAL A 10 13.13 -13.41 -1.98
N PHE A 11 13.26 -12.10 -2.03
CA PHE A 11 14.39 -11.42 -2.65
C PHE A 11 15.18 -10.63 -1.61
N ASN A 12 16.52 -10.62 -1.75
CA ASN A 12 17.42 -9.92 -0.85
C ASN A 12 18.04 -8.72 -1.56
N PHE A 13 18.03 -7.57 -0.89
CA PHE A 13 18.67 -6.35 -1.35
C PHE A 13 19.95 -6.09 -0.56
N LEU A 14 20.88 -5.36 -1.16
CA LEU A 14 22.11 -4.95 -0.50
C LEU A 14 21.83 -3.91 0.60
N GLU A 15 20.88 -3.02 0.32
CA GLU A 15 20.49 -1.89 1.17
C GLU A 15 19.19 -2.18 1.93
N GLN A 16 19.04 -1.54 3.08
CA GLN A 16 17.82 -1.64 3.89
C GLN A 16 16.65 -0.95 3.21
N ILE A 17 15.51 -1.63 3.16
CA ILE A 17 14.27 -1.11 2.59
C ILE A 17 13.56 -0.25 3.64
N THR A 18 13.46 1.05 3.39
CA THR A 18 12.78 1.98 4.31
C THR A 18 11.27 2.03 4.08
N CYS A 19 10.86 1.91 2.81
CA CYS A 19 9.50 1.66 2.37
C CYS A 19 9.55 1.11 0.93
N PHE A 20 8.44 0.56 0.45
CA PHE A 20 8.31 0.12 -0.93
C PHE A 20 6.84 0.20 -1.34
N GLU A 21 6.59 0.23 -2.64
CA GLU A 21 5.24 0.20 -3.20
C GLU A 21 5.26 -0.58 -4.52
N MET A 22 4.25 -1.41 -4.75
CA MET A 22 4.01 -2.03 -6.06
C MET A 22 3.02 -1.17 -6.85
N CYS A 23 3.18 -1.08 -8.16
CA CYS A 23 2.31 -0.24 -8.97
C CYS A 23 0.87 -0.78 -8.99
N SER A 24 -0.08 0.07 -8.62
CA SER A 24 -1.52 -0.20 -8.63
C SER A 24 -2.15 -0.06 -10.02
N SER A 25 -1.40 0.42 -11.02
CA SER A 25 -1.91 0.50 -12.40
C SER A 25 -1.90 -0.87 -13.07
N GLN A 26 -3.03 -1.23 -13.70
CA GLN A 26 -3.12 -2.46 -14.51
C GLN A 26 -2.16 -2.46 -15.70
N PHE A 27 -1.78 -1.28 -16.21
CA PHE A 27 -0.89 -1.11 -17.36
C PHE A 27 0.60 -1.12 -16.98
N ALA A 28 0.92 -1.26 -15.69
CA ALA A 28 2.28 -1.27 -15.17
C ALA A 28 2.43 -2.20 -13.95
N SER A 29 1.61 -3.26 -13.87
CA SER A 29 1.52 -4.13 -12.68
C SER A 29 2.83 -4.82 -12.25
N SER A 30 3.78 -5.00 -13.17
CA SER A 30 5.12 -5.55 -12.88
C SER A 30 6.08 -4.55 -12.26
N LEU A 31 5.72 -3.27 -12.19
CA LEU A 31 6.58 -2.21 -11.69
C LEU A 31 6.55 -2.16 -10.16
N LEU A 32 7.73 -2.04 -9.56
CA LEU A 32 7.91 -1.97 -8.13
C LEU A 32 8.98 -0.90 -7.82
N CYS A 33 8.71 -0.07 -6.82
CA CYS A 33 9.64 0.93 -6.33
C CYS A 33 10.03 0.63 -4.89
N ILE A 34 11.32 0.68 -4.61
CA ILE A 34 11.89 0.43 -3.29
C ILE A 34 12.65 1.68 -2.86
N ALA A 35 12.30 2.23 -1.71
CA ALA A 35 13.12 3.25 -1.08
C ALA A 35 14.25 2.62 -0.27
N ALA A 36 15.46 3.05 -0.58
CA ALA A 36 16.63 2.90 0.26
C ALA A 36 16.92 4.25 0.95
N TYR A 37 18.08 4.37 1.61
CA TYR A 37 18.38 5.52 2.46
C TYR A 37 18.47 6.86 1.69
N GLU A 38 19.09 6.87 0.50
CA GLU A 38 19.33 8.09 -0.31
C GLU A 38 18.94 7.93 -1.80
N LYS A 39 18.16 6.89 -2.10
CA LYS A 39 17.69 6.62 -3.46
C LYS A 39 16.42 5.80 -3.48
N LEU A 40 15.69 5.93 -4.57
CA LEU A 40 14.59 5.08 -4.95
C LEU A 40 15.08 4.15 -6.05
N ILE A 41 14.85 2.86 -5.87
CA ILE A 41 15.22 1.82 -6.83
C ILE A 41 13.95 1.42 -7.55
N LEU A 42 13.87 1.76 -8.83
CA LEU A 42 12.78 1.36 -9.70
C LEU A 42 13.16 0.08 -10.44
N GLY A 43 12.26 -0.89 -10.48
CA GLY A 43 12.51 -2.13 -11.18
C GLY A 43 11.25 -2.90 -11.51
N PHE A 44 11.46 -4.01 -12.21
CA PHE A 44 10.41 -4.95 -12.56
C PHE A 44 10.50 -6.17 -11.68
N VAL A 45 9.37 -6.56 -11.09
CA VAL A 45 9.16 -7.88 -10.53
C VAL A 45 8.33 -8.69 -11.51
N ARG A 46 8.78 -9.90 -11.82
CA ARG A 46 8.02 -10.84 -12.67
C ARG A 46 7.85 -12.16 -11.95
N PHE A 47 6.62 -12.64 -11.97
CA PHE A 47 6.25 -13.91 -11.34
C PHE A 47 6.23 -15.03 -12.36
N PRO A 48 6.43 -16.30 -11.93
CA PRO A 48 6.39 -17.47 -12.80
C PRO A 48 5.16 -17.52 -13.72
N GLU A 49 4.01 -17.06 -13.23
CA GLU A 49 2.74 -17.06 -13.96
C GLU A 49 2.68 -16.06 -15.12
N GLU A 50 3.64 -15.14 -15.22
CA GLU A 50 3.72 -14.10 -16.26
C GLU A 50 4.84 -14.37 -17.27
N THR A 51 5.66 -15.39 -17.04
CA THR A 51 6.90 -15.65 -17.78
C THR A 51 6.90 -17.05 -18.37
N GLU A 52 7.40 -17.20 -19.60
CA GLU A 52 7.57 -18.51 -20.24
C GLU A 52 8.56 -19.42 -19.49
N SER A 53 9.51 -18.83 -18.75
CA SER A 53 10.55 -19.57 -18.01
C SER A 53 10.09 -20.10 -16.65
N GLU A 54 8.84 -19.83 -16.23
CA GLU A 54 8.29 -20.17 -14.90
C GLU A 54 9.18 -19.76 -13.72
N SER A 55 10.01 -18.73 -13.90
CA SER A 55 10.98 -18.30 -12.89
C SER A 55 10.59 -16.95 -12.30
N PHE A 56 10.72 -16.84 -10.98
CA PHE A 56 10.55 -15.57 -10.27
C PHE A 56 11.84 -14.76 -10.39
N PHE A 57 11.77 -13.52 -10.88
CA PHE A 57 12.94 -12.65 -10.92
C PHE A 57 12.60 -11.17 -10.70
N TRP A 58 13.60 -10.45 -10.20
CA TRP A 58 13.60 -9.00 -10.02
C TRP A 58 14.71 -8.41 -10.90
N GLU A 59 14.35 -7.37 -11.64
CA GLU A 59 15.27 -6.63 -12.50
C GLU A 59 15.27 -5.16 -12.10
N LYS A 60 16.43 -4.64 -11.67
CA LYS A 60 16.59 -3.21 -11.43
C LYS A 60 16.66 -2.49 -12.77
N VAL A 61 15.82 -1.48 -12.94
CA VAL A 61 15.76 -0.66 -14.15
C VAL A 61 16.50 0.66 -13.94
N ARG A 62 16.28 1.32 -12.80
CA ARG A 62 16.78 2.67 -12.57
C ARG A 62 16.99 2.97 -11.09
N ASP A 63 18.06 3.70 -10.79
CA ASP A 63 18.28 4.32 -9.49
C ASP A 63 17.93 5.82 -9.62
N ILE A 64 17.00 6.29 -8.80
CA ILE A 64 16.57 7.69 -8.73
C ILE A 64 17.12 8.27 -7.43
N HIS A 65 17.95 9.30 -7.52
CA HIS A 65 18.49 9.94 -6.31
C HIS A 65 17.36 10.62 -5.52
N HIS A 66 17.33 10.39 -4.21
CA HIS A 66 16.37 10.99 -3.30
C HIS A 66 17.15 11.48 -2.08
N GLU A 67 17.33 12.80 -1.97
CA GLU A 67 18.25 13.50 -1.07
C GLU A 67 18.09 13.17 0.43
N THR A 68 16.97 12.56 0.83
CA THR A 68 16.67 12.21 2.21
C THR A 68 16.08 10.81 2.32
N ARG A 69 15.92 10.30 3.54
CA ARG A 69 15.22 9.04 3.75
C ARG A 69 13.76 9.17 3.33
N CYS A 70 13.30 8.23 2.51
CA CYS A 70 11.90 8.16 2.11
C CYS A 70 11.07 7.33 3.11
N HIS A 71 9.91 7.86 3.51
CA HIS A 71 9.00 7.25 4.48
C HIS A 71 7.74 6.64 3.85
N ALA A 72 7.24 7.23 2.76
CA ALA A 72 6.06 6.78 2.06
C ALA A 72 6.25 6.95 0.56
N LEU A 73 5.76 5.98 -0.20
CA LEU A 73 5.80 5.94 -1.66
C LEU A 73 4.40 5.66 -2.18
N CYS A 74 4.06 6.25 -3.33
CA CYS A 74 2.85 5.87 -4.05
C CYS A 74 3.01 6.12 -5.55
N PHE A 75 2.58 5.16 -6.38
CA PHE A 75 2.50 5.33 -7.83
C PHE A 75 1.26 6.12 -8.22
N SER A 76 1.41 7.00 -9.21
CA SER A 76 0.27 7.67 -9.82
C SER A 76 -0.48 6.70 -10.73
N PRO A 77 -1.82 6.71 -10.76
CA PRO A 77 -2.64 5.80 -11.56
C PRO A 77 -2.46 5.99 -13.08
N ASP A 78 -1.96 7.14 -13.53
CA ASP A 78 -1.62 7.39 -14.94
C ASP A 78 -0.34 6.68 -15.40
N THR A 79 0.37 6.01 -14.49
CA THR A 79 1.55 5.20 -14.80
C THR A 79 1.18 4.08 -15.76
N SER A 80 1.84 4.04 -16.92
CA SER A 80 1.59 3.07 -17.98
C SER A 80 2.88 2.74 -18.73
N LEU A 81 3.16 1.45 -18.85
CA LEU A 81 4.27 0.91 -19.65
C LEU A 81 3.83 0.59 -21.09
N MET A 82 2.54 0.74 -21.41
CA MET A 82 1.94 0.38 -22.69
C MET A 82 1.95 1.53 -23.72
N ILE A 83 2.26 2.75 -23.28
CA ILE A 83 2.36 3.93 -24.14
C ILE A 83 3.83 4.21 -24.51
N ILE A 84 4.03 4.91 -25.63
CA ILE A 84 5.36 5.30 -26.14
C ILE A 84 5.36 6.83 -26.31
N PRO A 85 6.24 7.58 -25.60
CA PRO A 85 7.15 7.09 -24.56
C PRO A 85 6.37 6.57 -23.34
N LYS A 86 7.01 5.68 -22.55
CA LYS A 86 6.42 5.17 -21.30
C LYS A 86 6.18 6.32 -20.34
N ASN A 87 5.19 6.21 -19.47
CA ASN A 87 4.97 7.17 -18.38
C ASN A 87 5.01 6.43 -17.06
N VAL A 88 6.00 6.72 -16.23
CA VAL A 88 6.05 6.29 -14.84
C VAL A 88 6.09 7.53 -13.98
N THR A 89 5.05 7.70 -13.16
CA THR A 89 4.95 8.80 -12.21
C THR A 89 4.82 8.25 -10.80
N LEU A 90 5.71 8.67 -9.90
CA LEU A 90 5.73 8.22 -8.50
C LEU A 90 5.92 9.42 -7.55
N CYS A 91 5.29 9.34 -6.38
CA CYS A 91 5.41 10.33 -5.32
C CYS A 91 6.17 9.73 -4.13
N ALA A 92 7.10 10.49 -3.57
CA ALA A 92 7.90 10.11 -2.42
C ALA A 92 7.83 11.19 -1.33
N ALA A 93 7.60 10.78 -0.07
CA ALA A 93 7.74 11.65 1.10
C ALA A 93 9.13 11.52 1.70
N GLY A 94 9.85 12.64 1.79
CA GLY A 94 11.15 12.72 2.45
C GLY A 94 11.08 13.09 3.93
N SER A 95 12.16 12.81 4.66
CA SER A 95 12.32 13.25 6.06
C SER A 95 12.45 14.77 6.21
N ASP A 96 12.62 15.51 5.12
CA ASP A 96 12.64 16.97 5.04
C ASP A 96 11.24 17.60 4.91
N PHE A 97 10.19 16.80 5.10
CA PHE A 97 8.78 17.22 4.99
C PHE A 97 8.35 17.63 3.57
N LEU A 98 9.18 17.31 2.57
CA LEU A 98 8.87 17.59 1.18
C LEU A 98 8.27 16.36 0.51
N LEU A 99 7.30 16.59 -0.37
CA LEU A 99 6.85 15.58 -1.32
C LEU A 99 7.56 15.82 -2.65
N ARG A 100 8.06 14.75 -3.26
CA ARG A 100 8.70 14.80 -4.57
C ARG A 100 7.95 13.90 -5.53
N ILE A 101 7.50 14.47 -6.64
CA ILE A 101 6.91 13.73 -7.75
C ILE A 101 8.00 13.53 -8.79
N PHE A 102 8.35 12.28 -9.05
CA PHE A 102 9.27 11.90 -10.10
C PHE A 102 8.48 11.42 -11.31
N ARG A 103 8.85 11.91 -12.50
CA ARG A 103 8.32 11.42 -13.79
C ARG A 103 9.46 10.92 -14.65
N THR A 104 9.26 9.75 -15.22
CA THR A 104 10.27 9.07 -16.02
C THR A 104 9.63 8.27 -17.15
N ASP A 105 10.29 8.27 -18.30
CA ASP A 105 9.99 7.40 -19.43
C ASP A 105 10.91 6.17 -19.52
N LEU A 106 11.77 5.98 -18.52
CA LEU A 106 12.79 4.93 -18.43
C LEU A 106 13.91 5.02 -19.48
N GLU A 107 13.93 6.03 -20.34
CA GLU A 107 14.94 6.22 -21.38
C GLU A 107 15.73 7.52 -21.17
N ASN A 108 15.02 8.63 -20.94
CA ASN A 108 15.56 9.95 -20.69
C ASN A 108 15.77 10.24 -19.20
N PRO A 109 16.52 11.28 -18.83
CA PRO A 109 16.68 11.69 -17.44
C PRO A 109 15.34 11.97 -16.75
N ASP A 110 15.25 11.58 -15.48
CA ASP A 110 14.03 11.77 -14.70
C ASP A 110 13.79 13.26 -14.42
N THR A 111 12.52 13.65 -14.37
CA THR A 111 12.13 14.97 -13.88
C THR A 111 11.63 14.86 -12.46
N VAL A 112 11.98 15.84 -11.62
CA VAL A 112 11.52 15.91 -10.24
C VAL A 112 10.78 17.22 -10.01
N GLN A 113 9.57 17.12 -9.47
CA GLN A 113 8.79 18.25 -9.01
C GLN A 113 8.69 18.18 -7.48
N THR A 114 9.14 19.23 -6.81
CA THR A 114 9.05 19.33 -5.35
C THR A 114 7.79 20.08 -4.93
N LEU A 115 6.98 19.47 -4.08
CA LEU A 115 5.82 20.10 -3.46
C LEU A 115 6.17 20.49 -2.02
N LYS A 116 5.93 21.75 -1.70
CA LYS A 116 6.16 22.36 -0.38
C LYS A 116 4.81 22.67 0.26
N GLY A 117 4.71 22.51 1.58
CA GLY A 117 3.51 22.87 2.33
C GLY A 117 3.35 22.12 3.65
N HIS A 118 3.88 20.90 3.74
CA HIS A 118 3.92 20.15 4.99
C HIS A 118 5.00 20.72 5.91
N THR A 119 4.67 20.84 7.19
CA THR A 119 5.57 21.35 8.24
C THR A 119 6.03 20.24 9.19
N ASN A 120 5.67 18.99 8.90
CA ASN A 120 5.95 17.83 9.72
C ASN A 120 5.99 16.55 8.87
N TYR A 121 6.37 15.42 9.47
CA TYR A 121 6.47 14.13 8.82
C TYR A 121 5.16 13.69 8.16
N VAL A 122 5.27 13.25 6.90
CA VAL A 122 4.18 12.63 6.17
C VAL A 122 4.23 11.13 6.44
N ASN A 123 3.18 10.60 7.08
CA ASN A 123 3.12 9.19 7.47
C ASN A 123 2.80 8.26 6.30
N GLU A 124 1.91 8.70 5.39
CA GLU A 124 1.41 7.89 4.28
C GLU A 124 1.00 8.81 3.12
N ILE A 125 1.11 8.31 1.88
CA ILE A 125 0.69 8.99 0.66
C ILE A 125 -0.17 8.00 -0.11
N SER A 126 -1.31 8.46 -0.64
CA SER A 126 -2.12 7.69 -1.59
C SER A 126 -2.52 8.61 -2.75
N TRP A 127 -2.43 8.10 -3.97
CA TRP A 127 -3.07 8.73 -5.13
C TRP A 127 -4.55 8.31 -5.20
N SER A 128 -5.38 9.18 -5.80
CA SER A 128 -6.78 8.86 -6.08
C SER A 128 -6.88 8.24 -7.48
N ASN A 129 -7.58 7.11 -7.61
CA ASN A 129 -7.69 6.35 -8.86
C ASN A 129 -8.87 6.75 -9.77
N GLU A 130 -9.73 7.68 -9.34
CA GLU A 130 -11.00 7.98 -10.02
C GLU A 130 -11.08 9.42 -10.54
N CYS A 131 -11.52 9.56 -11.80
CA CYS A 131 -11.76 10.83 -12.50
C CYS A 131 -13.04 11.56 -12.02
N GLU A 132 -13.99 10.87 -11.37
CA GLU A 132 -15.27 11.47 -10.99
C GLU A 132 -15.30 11.95 -9.52
N PHE A 133 -14.59 11.22 -8.64
CA PHE A 133 -14.30 11.58 -7.25
C PHE A 133 -12.88 12.16 -7.08
N LEU A 134 -12.38 12.90 -8.08
CA LEU A 134 -11.09 13.65 -8.12
C LEU A 134 -10.84 14.63 -6.97
N ALA A 135 -11.68 14.59 -5.96
CA ALA A 135 -11.65 15.49 -4.86
C ALA A 135 -11.72 14.79 -3.51
N SER A 136 -11.96 13.49 -3.35
CA SER A 136 -12.03 12.94 -1.99
C SER A 136 -10.66 12.58 -1.42
N VAL A 137 -10.15 13.34 -0.45
CA VAL A 137 -9.00 12.94 0.37
C VAL A 137 -9.52 12.29 1.65
N MET A 138 -8.97 11.13 2.00
CA MET A 138 -9.22 10.47 3.28
C MET A 138 -8.15 10.91 4.29
N VAL A 139 -8.58 11.42 5.43
CA VAL A 139 -7.70 11.74 6.55
C VAL A 139 -8.11 10.87 7.73
N ALA A 140 -7.21 9.99 8.13
CA ALA A 140 -7.34 9.16 9.32
C ALA A 140 -6.71 9.88 10.53
N GLU A 141 -7.53 10.25 11.50
CA GLU A 141 -7.06 10.86 12.75
C GLU A 141 -6.77 9.81 13.81
N LYS A 142 -5.75 10.07 14.63
CA LYS A 142 -5.38 9.19 15.75
C LYS A 142 -6.53 8.92 16.73
N LYS A 143 -7.50 9.84 16.83
CA LYS A 143 -8.71 9.73 17.67
C LYS A 143 -9.78 8.81 17.08
N GLY A 144 -9.51 8.13 15.95
CA GLY A 144 -10.43 7.16 15.35
C GLY A 144 -11.37 7.75 14.31
N ALA A 145 -11.34 9.07 14.10
CA ALA A 145 -12.15 9.70 13.07
C ALA A 145 -11.48 9.54 11.69
N ILE A 146 -12.28 9.16 10.69
CA ILE A 146 -11.90 9.15 9.28
C ILE A 146 -12.75 10.21 8.61
N HIS A 147 -12.09 11.23 8.09
CA HIS A 147 -12.73 12.31 7.36
C HIS A 147 -12.51 12.15 5.87
N MET A 148 -13.58 12.35 5.10
CA MET A 148 -13.52 12.46 3.64
C MET A 148 -13.81 13.90 3.25
N TYR A 149 -12.86 14.52 2.57
CA TYR A 149 -12.95 15.91 2.12
C TYR A 149 -13.12 15.95 0.63
N ASN A 150 -14.05 16.75 0.09
CA ASN A 150 -14.07 17.07 -1.33
C ASN A 150 -13.16 18.29 -1.59
N VAL A 151 -12.03 18.09 -2.27
CA VAL A 151 -11.03 19.06 -2.72
C VAL A 151 -11.63 20.18 -3.58
N ARG A 152 -12.65 19.91 -4.42
CA ARG A 152 -13.29 20.95 -5.24
C ARG A 152 -14.12 21.91 -4.38
N SER A 153 -14.82 21.40 -3.37
CA SER A 153 -15.65 22.22 -2.46
C SER A 153 -14.96 22.63 -1.16
N GLN A 154 -13.77 22.08 -0.88
CA GLN A 154 -13.01 22.23 0.38
C GLN A 154 -13.83 21.93 1.65
N GLN A 155 -14.81 21.03 1.56
CA GLN A 155 -15.69 20.68 2.67
C GLN A 155 -15.57 19.20 3.03
N SER A 156 -15.70 18.91 4.33
CA SER A 156 -15.87 17.54 4.81
C SER A 156 -17.24 17.03 4.36
N VAL A 157 -17.25 16.01 3.50
CA VAL A 157 -18.50 15.44 2.98
C VAL A 157 -19.06 14.43 3.98
N ILE A 158 -18.18 13.60 4.54
CA ILE A 158 -18.57 12.52 5.45
C ILE A 158 -17.45 12.31 6.48
N SER A 159 -17.84 12.06 7.73
CA SER A 159 -16.96 11.59 8.79
C SER A 159 -17.50 10.27 9.32
N VAL A 160 -16.63 9.28 9.49
CA VAL A 160 -16.95 8.02 10.19
C VAL A 160 -15.99 7.86 11.36
N GLU A 161 -16.47 7.24 12.44
CA GLU A 161 -15.67 7.01 13.64
C GLU A 161 -15.43 5.51 13.83
N CYS A 162 -14.16 5.15 14.02
CA CYS A 162 -13.76 3.80 14.38
C CYS A 162 -14.12 3.51 15.84
N PRO A 163 -14.57 2.28 16.17
CA PRO A 163 -14.96 1.91 17.53
C PRO A 163 -13.80 1.93 18.53
N LYS A 164 -12.58 1.73 18.05
CA LYS A 164 -11.36 1.70 18.86
C LYS A 164 -10.35 2.73 18.40
N ILE A 165 -9.40 3.00 19.28
CA ILE A 165 -8.24 3.85 19.07
C ILE A 165 -6.98 3.12 19.54
N PRO A 166 -5.80 3.43 18.98
CA PRO A 166 -5.56 4.41 17.91
C PRO A 166 -5.95 3.87 16.53
N LEU A 167 -6.42 4.76 15.65
CA LEU A 167 -6.48 4.52 14.21
C LEU A 167 -5.09 4.78 13.62
N LEU A 168 -4.51 3.78 12.96
CA LEU A 168 -3.13 3.85 12.49
C LEU A 168 -3.01 3.89 10.97
N THR A 169 -3.98 3.31 10.25
CA THR A 169 -3.99 3.29 8.79
C THR A 169 -5.41 3.02 8.29
N ALA A 170 -5.72 3.53 7.11
CA ALA A 170 -6.96 3.27 6.40
C ALA A 170 -6.67 3.22 4.89
N ASP A 171 -7.39 2.36 4.18
CA ASP A 171 -7.21 2.11 2.76
C ASP A 171 -8.57 1.95 2.07
N TRP A 172 -8.63 2.40 0.82
CA TRP A 172 -9.79 2.21 -0.04
C TRP A 172 -9.76 0.82 -0.65
N ALA A 173 -10.92 0.20 -0.90
CA ALA A 173 -10.96 -0.95 -1.78
C ALA A 173 -10.76 -0.49 -3.23
N LEU A 174 -9.69 -0.94 -3.89
CA LEU A 174 -9.34 -0.51 -5.25
C LEU A 174 -10.43 -0.86 -6.30
N ASN A 175 -11.22 -1.90 -6.05
CA ASN A 175 -12.32 -2.31 -6.93
C ASN A 175 -13.66 -1.64 -6.61
N ASN A 176 -13.80 -1.07 -5.42
CA ASN A 176 -15.03 -0.46 -4.95
C ASN A 176 -14.72 0.71 -4.01
N TYR A 177 -14.65 1.90 -4.59
CA TYR A 177 -14.33 3.14 -3.87
C TYR A 177 -15.39 3.53 -2.84
N HIS A 178 -16.54 2.83 -2.74
CA HIS A 178 -17.46 3.01 -1.62
C HIS A 178 -17.03 2.28 -0.35
N ILE A 179 -16.03 1.39 -0.43
CA ILE A 179 -15.58 0.62 0.72
C ILE A 179 -14.28 1.19 1.26
N ILE A 180 -14.30 1.49 2.55
CA ILE A 180 -13.12 1.89 3.32
C ILE A 180 -12.83 0.81 4.33
N THR A 181 -11.55 0.46 4.43
CA THR A 181 -11.04 -0.47 5.43
C THR A 181 -10.04 0.26 6.31
N ALA A 182 -10.15 0.11 7.62
CA ALA A 182 -9.34 0.81 8.59
C ALA A 182 -8.81 -0.14 9.66
N LEU A 183 -7.64 0.17 10.22
CA LEU A 183 -7.03 -0.62 11.29
C LEU A 183 -6.96 0.22 12.57
N SER A 184 -7.83 -0.11 13.52
CA SER A 184 -8.00 0.64 14.76
C SER A 184 -7.87 -0.27 15.98
N GLY A 185 -6.92 0.00 16.88
CA GLY A 185 -6.75 -0.76 18.13
C GLY A 185 -6.64 -2.28 17.96
N GLY A 186 -6.05 -2.73 16.84
CA GLY A 186 -5.88 -4.16 16.50
C GLY A 186 -7.05 -4.77 15.71
N GLU A 187 -8.12 -4.01 15.47
CA GLU A 187 -9.29 -4.44 14.72
C GLU A 187 -9.29 -3.89 13.31
N ILE A 188 -9.61 -4.74 12.33
CA ILE A 188 -9.98 -4.30 10.99
C ILE A 188 -11.44 -3.88 11.03
N VAL A 189 -11.70 -2.67 10.58
CA VAL A 189 -13.04 -2.07 10.50
C VAL A 189 -13.32 -1.76 9.04
N THR A 190 -14.42 -2.27 8.52
CA THR A 190 -14.90 -1.99 7.17
C THR A 190 -16.12 -1.09 7.22
N PHE A 191 -16.16 -0.10 6.33
CA PHE A 191 -17.28 0.80 6.14
C PHE A 191 -17.77 0.71 4.70
N ASP A 192 -19.08 0.60 4.53
CA ASP A 192 -19.75 0.75 3.23
C ASP A 192 -20.37 2.15 3.18
N MET A 193 -19.74 3.02 2.40
CA MET A 193 -20.12 4.43 2.28
C MET A 193 -21.39 4.65 1.44
N SER A 194 -21.86 3.62 0.74
CA SER A 194 -23.16 3.68 0.03
C SER A 194 -24.34 3.61 1.00
N ARG A 195 -24.13 3.06 2.20
CA ARG A 195 -25.18 2.87 3.21
C ARG A 195 -25.24 4.05 4.18
N ARG A 196 -26.46 4.44 4.54
CA ARG A 196 -26.75 5.45 5.57
C ARG A 196 -27.57 4.81 6.69
N PRO A 197 -27.20 4.99 7.97
CA PRO A 197 -26.00 5.68 8.46
C PRO A 197 -24.71 4.92 8.07
N CYS A 198 -23.59 5.64 7.91
CA CYS A 198 -22.28 5.07 7.57
C CYS A 198 -21.64 4.42 8.82
N SER A 199 -22.31 3.45 9.41
CA SER A 199 -21.80 2.67 10.53
C SER A 199 -20.85 1.57 10.05
N PRO A 200 -19.95 1.07 10.92
CA PRO A 200 -19.13 -0.09 10.61
C PRO A 200 -19.99 -1.25 10.11
N THR A 201 -19.69 -1.78 8.91
CA THR A 201 -20.38 -2.95 8.35
C THR A 201 -19.73 -4.25 8.82
N ASN A 202 -18.42 -4.23 9.04
CA ASN A 202 -17.67 -5.34 9.60
C ASN A 202 -16.65 -4.81 10.60
N VAL A 203 -16.56 -5.44 11.77
CA VAL A 203 -15.52 -5.18 12.77
C VAL A 203 -14.92 -6.52 13.13
N LYS A 204 -13.60 -6.62 12.99
CA LYS A 204 -12.90 -7.88 13.16
C LYS A 204 -11.62 -7.71 13.98
N PRO A 205 -11.51 -8.36 15.15
CA PRO A 205 -10.26 -8.38 15.90
C PRO A 205 -9.25 -9.26 15.17
N VAL A 206 -8.08 -8.69 14.88
CA VAL A 206 -7.05 -9.36 14.09
C VAL A 206 -5.71 -9.41 14.82
N HIS A 207 -5.35 -8.33 15.50
CA HIS A 207 -4.12 -8.23 16.30
C HIS A 207 -4.48 -8.00 17.77
N GLU A 208 -3.69 -8.58 18.67
CA GLU A 208 -3.97 -8.51 20.13
C GLU A 208 -3.66 -7.12 20.72
N ASP A 209 -2.68 -6.41 20.14
CA ASP A 209 -2.31 -5.05 20.56
C ASP A 209 -2.77 -4.03 19.51
N VAL A 210 -1.87 -3.58 18.63
CA VAL A 210 -2.19 -2.61 17.58
C VAL A 210 -1.76 -3.11 16.21
N GLY A 211 -2.51 -2.72 15.20
CA GLY A 211 -2.17 -2.96 13.81
C GLY A 211 -1.45 -1.78 13.18
N ARG A 212 -0.42 -2.02 12.38
CA ARG A 212 0.50 -1.00 11.84
C ARG A 212 0.29 -0.72 10.35
N TYR A 213 0.06 -1.75 9.55
CA TYR A 213 -0.15 -1.63 8.10
C TYR A 213 -1.42 -2.35 7.71
N LEU A 214 -2.14 -1.81 6.73
CA LEU A 214 -3.36 -2.37 6.18
C LEU A 214 -3.42 -2.05 4.68
N ARG A 215 -3.71 -3.07 3.87
CA ARG A 215 -3.98 -2.90 2.45
C ARG A 215 -5.10 -3.81 2.00
N SER A 216 -6.08 -3.25 1.30
CA SER A 216 -7.14 -4.01 0.65
C SER A 216 -6.63 -4.68 -0.63
N SER A 217 -7.11 -5.89 -0.92
CA SER A 217 -6.70 -6.63 -2.10
C SER A 217 -7.25 -5.97 -3.37
N PRO A 218 -6.41 -5.79 -4.42
CA PRO A 218 -6.89 -5.37 -5.74
C PRO A 218 -7.78 -6.40 -6.42
N SER A 219 -7.78 -7.67 -5.99
CA SER A 219 -8.59 -8.71 -6.62
C SER A 219 -10.00 -8.82 -6.00
N SER A 220 -10.17 -8.44 -4.74
CA SER A 220 -11.42 -8.60 -4.00
C SER A 220 -11.51 -7.62 -2.84
N GLU A 221 -12.62 -6.87 -2.76
CA GLU A 221 -12.92 -5.96 -1.66
C GLU A 221 -13.09 -6.66 -0.31
N HIS A 222 -13.32 -7.96 -0.31
CA HIS A 222 -13.50 -8.74 0.92
C HIS A 222 -12.19 -9.28 1.47
N VAL A 223 -11.07 -9.13 0.77
CA VAL A 223 -9.76 -9.63 1.20
C VAL A 223 -8.88 -8.48 1.62
N THR A 224 -8.36 -8.55 2.84
CA THR A 224 -7.53 -7.50 3.41
C THR A 224 -6.29 -8.11 4.05
N ALA A 225 -5.13 -7.51 3.78
CA ALA A 225 -3.88 -7.81 4.46
C ALA A 225 -3.65 -6.80 5.57
N SER A 226 -3.13 -7.27 6.71
CA SER A 226 -2.75 -6.41 7.82
C SER A 226 -1.49 -6.93 8.50
N ILE A 227 -0.73 -6.02 9.10
CA ILE A 227 0.44 -6.36 9.92
C ILE A 227 0.28 -5.67 11.27
N GLY A 228 0.51 -6.37 12.37
CA GLY A 228 0.33 -5.85 13.71
C GLY A 228 1.12 -6.56 14.80
N ARG A 229 1.04 -6.03 16.03
CA ARG A 229 1.77 -6.45 17.23
C ARG A 229 0.95 -7.40 18.11
N PRO A 230 1.58 -8.22 18.99
CA PRO A 230 2.97 -8.15 19.48
C PRO A 230 4.04 -8.72 18.53
N ASP A 231 3.78 -9.82 17.83
CA ASP A 231 4.83 -10.58 17.13
C ASP A 231 5.13 -10.12 15.68
N ILE A 232 4.69 -8.91 15.29
CA ILE A 232 4.76 -8.39 13.90
C ILE A 232 4.28 -9.47 12.92
N THR A 233 3.00 -9.82 13.02
CA THR A 233 2.41 -10.88 12.19
C THR A 233 1.71 -10.29 10.99
N LEU A 234 2.05 -10.75 9.79
CA LEU A 234 1.24 -10.58 8.59
C LEU A 234 0.05 -11.52 8.67
N LYS A 235 -1.15 -10.96 8.58
CA LYS A 235 -2.39 -11.73 8.47
C LYS A 235 -3.22 -11.25 7.29
N VAL A 236 -3.63 -12.21 6.46
CA VAL A 236 -4.56 -11.96 5.35
C VAL A 236 -5.90 -12.61 5.69
N PHE A 237 -6.96 -11.84 5.61
CA PHE A 237 -8.31 -12.29 5.95
C PHE A 237 -9.29 -12.04 4.83
N THR A 238 -10.27 -12.92 4.72
CA THR A 238 -11.55 -12.62 4.07
C THR A 238 -12.53 -12.06 5.12
N ALA A 239 -13.40 -11.13 4.73
CA ALA A 239 -14.39 -10.49 5.61
C ALA A 239 -15.20 -11.50 6.44
N ASN A 240 -15.61 -12.61 5.82
CA ASN A 240 -16.50 -13.61 6.43
C ASN A 240 -15.79 -14.75 7.18
N SER A 241 -14.45 -14.87 7.06
CA SER A 241 -13.70 -16.00 7.66
C SER A 241 -13.02 -15.60 8.96
N THR A 242 -13.25 -16.30 10.07
CA THR A 242 -12.49 -16.05 11.31
C THR A 242 -11.05 -16.57 11.26
N VAL A 243 -10.74 -17.46 10.31
CA VAL A 243 -9.40 -18.03 10.12
C VAL A 243 -8.65 -17.22 9.05
N PRO A 244 -7.40 -16.81 9.30
CA PRO A 244 -6.60 -16.13 8.30
C PRO A 244 -6.26 -17.07 7.14
N LEU A 245 -6.29 -16.55 5.91
CA LEU A 245 -5.79 -17.24 4.73
C LEU A 245 -4.26 -17.42 4.81
N ILE A 246 -3.58 -16.41 5.35
CA ILE A 246 -2.14 -16.38 5.58
C ILE A 246 -1.91 -15.82 6.97
N GLU A 247 -1.07 -16.50 7.74
CA GLU A 247 -0.52 -15.98 9.00
C GLU A 247 0.99 -16.22 8.97
N ALA A 248 1.79 -15.15 9.02
CA ALA A 248 3.24 -15.23 8.94
C ALA A 248 3.90 -14.28 9.95
N THR A 249 4.87 -14.78 10.71
CA THR A 249 5.64 -13.97 11.66
C THR A 249 6.80 -13.29 10.95
N LEU A 250 6.95 -11.99 11.15
CA LEU A 250 8.02 -11.18 10.58
C LEU A 250 8.94 -10.67 11.69
N LYS A 251 10.24 -10.54 11.41
CA LYS A 251 11.19 -9.95 12.38
C LYS A 251 11.04 -8.43 12.49
N SER A 252 10.72 -7.79 11.37
CA SER A 252 10.48 -6.36 11.24
C SER A 252 9.60 -6.15 10.01
N CYS A 253 8.93 -5.01 9.91
CA CYS A 253 8.16 -4.65 8.73
C CYS A 253 8.28 -3.16 8.45
N THR A 254 8.57 -2.81 7.19
CA THR A 254 8.69 -1.43 6.71
C THR A 254 7.65 -1.06 5.65
N GLY A 255 6.88 -2.03 5.14
CA GLY A 255 5.77 -1.76 4.22
C GLY A 255 4.95 -3.01 3.92
N LEU A 256 3.78 -2.81 3.33
CA LEU A 256 2.84 -3.83 2.88
C LEU A 256 2.23 -3.35 1.56
N SER A 257 2.25 -4.20 0.53
CA SER A 257 1.66 -3.88 -0.78
C SER A 257 1.12 -5.14 -1.45
N TRP A 258 0.14 -4.97 -2.32
CA TRP A 258 -0.37 -6.05 -3.17
C TRP A 258 0.16 -5.92 -4.59
N HIS A 259 0.28 -7.05 -5.27
CA HIS A 259 0.42 -7.05 -6.71
C HIS A 259 -0.95 -6.78 -7.35
N GLN A 260 -1.03 -5.88 -8.34
CA GLN A 260 -2.30 -5.42 -8.90
C GLN A 260 -3.12 -6.54 -9.57
N ARG A 261 -2.46 -7.47 -10.28
CA ARG A 261 -3.12 -8.50 -11.08
C ARG A 261 -3.12 -9.89 -10.44
N LEU A 262 -1.95 -10.35 -10.04
CA LEU A 262 -1.75 -11.64 -9.39
C LEU A 262 -2.08 -11.59 -7.90
N PRO A 263 -2.50 -12.70 -7.27
CA PRO A 263 -2.88 -12.72 -5.87
C PRO A 263 -1.65 -12.86 -4.96
N TYR A 264 -0.67 -11.96 -5.12
CA TYR A 264 0.52 -11.89 -4.27
C TYR A 264 0.41 -10.69 -3.34
N VAL A 265 0.63 -10.95 -2.05
CA VAL A 265 0.88 -9.91 -1.05
C VAL A 265 2.38 -9.87 -0.74
N ALA A 266 2.93 -8.67 -0.64
CA ALA A 266 4.34 -8.43 -0.36
C ALA A 266 4.51 -7.69 0.95
N ALA A 267 5.55 -8.05 1.71
CA ALA A 267 5.97 -7.30 2.89
C ALA A 267 7.50 -7.17 2.91
N ALA A 268 7.98 -5.97 3.24
CA ALA A 268 9.41 -5.69 3.36
C ALA A 268 9.88 -5.89 4.80
N CYS A 269 10.92 -6.70 4.97
CA CYS A 269 11.53 -7.07 6.24
C CYS A 269 13.03 -6.76 6.18
N ASP A 270 13.43 -5.60 6.70
CA ASP A 270 14.82 -5.12 6.67
C ASP A 270 15.38 -5.03 5.23
N ARG A 271 16.23 -5.98 4.82
CA ARG A 271 16.81 -6.06 3.46
C ARG A 271 16.09 -7.06 2.56
N LYS A 272 14.98 -7.63 3.01
CA LYS A 272 14.24 -8.68 2.30
C LYS A 272 12.90 -8.19 1.85
N LEU A 273 12.51 -8.53 0.64
CA LEU A 273 11.14 -8.42 0.17
C LEU A 273 10.57 -9.84 0.04
N CYS A 274 9.54 -10.11 0.82
CA CYS A 274 8.90 -11.42 0.91
C CYS A 274 7.53 -11.35 0.23
N PHE A 275 7.18 -12.39 -0.53
CA PHE A 275 5.90 -12.50 -1.24
C PHE A 275 5.17 -13.76 -0.82
N TRP A 276 3.87 -13.64 -0.55
CA TRP A 276 2.98 -14.75 -0.25
C TRP A 276 1.88 -14.82 -1.30
N LYS A 277 1.65 -16.01 -1.84
CA LYS A 277 0.54 -16.26 -2.77
C LYS A 277 -0.73 -16.52 -1.95
N VAL A 278 -1.75 -15.70 -2.16
CA VAL A 278 -3.05 -15.83 -1.53
C VAL A 278 -3.93 -16.67 -2.46
N GLN A 279 -4.46 -17.78 -1.96
CA GLN A 279 -5.44 -18.57 -2.71
C GLN A 279 -6.82 -18.27 -2.12
N THR A 280 -7.61 -17.49 -2.84
CA THR A 280 -9.04 -17.38 -2.60
C THR A 280 -9.72 -18.51 -3.35
N LYS A 281 -10.40 -19.41 -2.61
CA LYS A 281 -11.24 -20.45 -3.23
C LYS A 281 -12.47 -19.83 -3.89
#